data_AF-A0A841SRB1-F1
#
_entry.id   AF-A0A841SRB1-F1
#
_cell.length_a   1.000
_cell.length_b   1.000
_cell.length_c   1.000
_cell.angle_alpha   90.00
_cell.angle_beta   90.00
_cell.angle_gamma   90.00
#
_symmetry.space_group_name_H-M   'P 1'
#
loop_
_entity.id
_entity.type
_entity.pdbx_description
1 polymer ?
#
loop_
_entity_poly.entity_id
_entity_poly.type
_entity_poly.pdbx_seq_one_letter_code
_entity_poly.pdbx_strand_id
1 'polypeptide(L)' 'MLDNLESSYDCSNAGEDLHRLKQELAELRGQGSEDAEAQERINRLENQISFIMNKCDINSGNS' A
#
# COMPACT_ATOMS: atom_id res chain seq x y z
N MET A 1 -7.24 -2.18 -8.13
CA MET A 1 -7.37 -0.80 -8.65
C MET A 1 -6.03 -0.08 -8.82
N LEU A 2 -4.91 -0.81 -8.81
CA LEU A 2 -3.58 -0.38 -9.27
C LEU A 2 -2.98 -1.54 -10.08
N ASP A 3 -3.71 -2.02 -11.08
CA ASP A 3 -3.34 -3.18 -11.91
C ASP A 3 -2.20 -2.88 -12.91
N ASN A 4 -1.66 -1.66 -12.92
CA ASN A 4 -0.55 -1.23 -13.78
C ASN A 4 0.27 -0.12 -13.10
N LEU A 5 1.00 -0.40 -12.02
CA LEU A 5 2.19 0.42 -11.69
C LEU A 5 3.36 0.03 -12.61
N GLU A 6 3.10 0.08 -13.91
CA GLU A 6 4.11 0.14 -14.96
C GLU A 6 4.85 1.48 -14.81
N SER A 7 5.94 1.52 -14.05
CA SER A 7 7.02 2.53 -14.12
C SER A 7 6.66 4.04 -14.01
N SER A 8 5.39 4.45 -14.03
CA SER A 8 4.91 5.83 -14.24
C SER A 8 4.27 6.46 -13.00
N TYR A 9 4.18 5.72 -11.89
CA TYR A 9 3.73 6.28 -10.61
C TYR A 9 4.58 7.48 -10.20
N ASP A 10 3.93 8.61 -9.92
CA ASP A 10 4.55 9.87 -9.51
C ASP A 10 4.61 9.97 -7.98
N CYS A 11 5.79 10.31 -7.45
CA CYS A 11 6.03 10.31 -6.01
C CYS A 11 5.53 11.56 -5.28
N SER A 12 4.99 12.57 -5.98
CA SER A 12 4.60 13.85 -5.35
C SER A 12 3.49 13.68 -4.31
N ASN A 13 2.62 12.68 -4.48
CA ASN A 13 1.51 12.37 -3.56
C ASN A 13 1.75 11.10 -2.73
N ALA A 14 2.97 10.55 -2.77
CA ALA A 14 3.26 9.25 -2.13
C ALA A 14 2.99 9.24 -0.63
N GLY A 15 3.13 10.37 0.07
CA GLY A 15 2.78 10.49 1.48
C GLY A 15 1.28 10.29 1.75
N GLU A 16 0.43 10.94 0.96
CA GLU A 16 -1.04 10.83 1.09
C GLU A 16 -1.52 9.45 0.64
N ASP A 17 -0.99 8.95 -0.47
CA ASP A 17 -1.29 7.61 -0.98
C ASP A 17 -0.92 6.53 0.04
N LEU A 18 0.28 6.60 0.63
CA LEU A 18 0.70 5.67 1.68
C LEU A 18 -0.20 5.77 2.92
N HIS A 19 -0.62 6.97 3.32
CA HIS A 19 -1.51 7.13 4.46
C HIS A 19 -2.85 6.44 4.21
N ARG A 20 -3.45 6.68 3.04
CA ARG A 20 -4.72 6.05 2.64
C ARG A 20 -4.61 4.53 2.53
N LEU A 21 -3.57 4.02 1.88
CA LEU A 21 -3.34 2.58 1.73
C LEU A 21 -3.14 1.89 3.09
N LYS A 22 -2.40 2.53 4.01
CA LYS A 22 -2.21 2.02 5.38
C LYS A 22 -3.51 2.03 6.19
N GLN A 23 -4.34 3.05 6.01
CA GLN A 23 -5.65 3.10 6.67
C GLN A 23 -6.56 1.97 6.18
N GLU A 24 -6.68 1.79 4.86
CA GLU A 24 -7.49 0.71 4.27
C GLU A 24 -7.00 -0.68 4.71
N LEU A 25 -5.68 -0.88 4.79
CA LEU A 25 -5.08 -2.10 5.32
C LEU A 25 -5.45 -2.33 6.79
N ALA A 26 -5.42 -1.28 7.62
CA ALA A 26 -5.78 -1.37 9.03
C ALA A 26 -7.27 -1.69 9.22
N GLU A 27 -8.14 -1.10 8.41
CA GLU A 27 -9.59 -1.38 8.43
C GLU A 27 -9.87 -2.85 8.07
N LEU A 28 -9.25 -3.36 7.00
CA LEU A 28 -9.41 -4.76 6.57
C LEU A 28 -8.88 -5.75 7.61
N ARG A 29 -7.73 -5.46 8.23
CA ARG A 29 -7.17 -6.31 9.29
C ARG A 29 -8.00 -6.25 10.58
N GLY A 30 -8.54 -5.08 10.91
CA GLY A 30 -9.37 -4.86 12.11
C GLY A 30 -10.72 -5.59 12.05
N GLN A 31 -11.21 -5.89 10.84
CA GLN A 31 -12.45 -6.65 10.64
C GLN A 31 -12.29 -8.15 10.92
N GLY A 32 -11.07 -8.67 11.12
CA GLY A 32 -10.85 -10.07 11.46
C GLY A 32 -11.26 -11.05 10.35
N SER A 33 -11.20 -10.62 9.10
CA SER A 33 -11.66 -11.42 7.97
C SER A 33 -10.70 -12.58 7.66
N GLU A 34 -11.10 -13.79 8.04
CA GLU A 34 -10.50 -15.07 7.59
C GLU A 34 -10.89 -15.44 6.14
N ASP A 35 -11.56 -14.52 5.45
CA ASP A 35 -12.01 -14.70 4.09
C ASP A 35 -10.86 -14.57 3.08
N ALA A 36 -10.80 -15.50 2.12
CA ALA A 36 -9.75 -15.54 1.12
C ALA A 36 -9.70 -14.25 0.27
N GLU A 37 -10.86 -13.64 -0.02
CA GLU A 37 -10.93 -12.39 -0.77
C GLU A 37 -10.36 -11.22 0.05
N ALA A 38 -10.64 -11.21 1.36
CA ALA A 38 -10.08 -10.21 2.26
C ALA A 38 -8.55 -10.35 2.36
N GLN A 39 -8.05 -11.58 2.45
CA GLN A 39 -6.61 -11.83 2.46
C GLN A 39 -5.94 -11.42 1.13
N GLU A 40 -6.57 -11.68 -0.01
CA GLU A 40 -6.08 -11.21 -1.31
C GLU A 40 -6.03 -9.67 -1.38
N ARG A 41 -7.05 -8.98 -0.85
CA ARG A 41 -7.05 -7.51 -0.76
C ARG A 41 -5.93 -6.99 0.12
N ILE A 42 -5.72 -7.60 1.28
CA ILE A 42 -4.61 -7.29 2.19
C ILE A 42 -3.27 -7.43 1.46
N ASN A 43 -3.04 -8.57 0.81
CA ASN A 43 -1.80 -8.83 0.07
C ASN A 43 -1.58 -7.79 -1.04
N ARG A 44 -2.65 -7.39 -1.77
CA ARG A 44 -2.56 -6.36 -2.80
C ARG A 44 -2.18 -5.00 -2.20
N LEU A 45 -2.76 -4.61 -1.07
CA LEU A 45 -2.44 -3.33 -0.40
C LEU A 45 -1.00 -3.31 0.10
N GLU A 46 -0.53 -4.39 0.70
CA GLU A 46 0.87 -4.54 1.16
C GLU A 46 1.87 -4.40 0.02
N ASN A 47 1.58 -5.03 -1.13
CA ASN A 47 2.40 -4.92 -2.32
C ASN A 47 2.44 -3.48 -2.86
N GLN A 48 1.30 -2.78 -2.87
CA GLN A 48 1.23 -1.37 -3.31
C GLN A 48 2.03 -0.44 -2.37
N ILE A 49 1.87 -0.62 -1.06
CA ILE A 49 2.63 0.13 -0.04
C ILE A 49 4.12 -0.08 -0.23
N SER A 50 4.55 -1.35 -0.34
CA SER A 50 5.97 -1.71 -0.53
C SER A 50 6.51 -1.14 -1.82
N PHE A 51 5.73 -1.19 -2.90
CA PHE A 51 6.12 -0.59 -4.18
C PHE A 51 6.36 0.92 -4.05
N ILE A 52 5.42 1.66 -3.47
CA ILE A 52 5.53 3.12 -3.33
C ILE A 52 6.71 3.49 -2.43
N MET A 53 6.87 2.78 -1.30
CA MET A 53 8.00 2.96 -0.41
C MET A 53 9.34 2.75 -1.12
N ASN A 54 9.47 1.67 -1.89
CA ASN A 54 10.71 1.38 -2.62
C ASN A 54 10.95 2.34 -3.78
N LYS A 55 9.91 2.64 -4.57
CA LYS A 55 10.04 3.49 -5.77
C LYS A 55 10.38 4.93 -5.40
N CYS A 56 9.72 5.46 -4.37
CA CYS A 56 9.88 6.84 -3.96
C CYS A 56 10.99 7.03 -2.92
N ASP A 57 11.77 5.98 -2.63
CA ASP A 57 12.80 5.94 -1.60
C ASP A 57 12.29 6.40 -0.22
N ILE A 58 11.03 6.11 0.07
CA ILE A 58 10.38 6.39 1.36
C ILE A 58 10.65 5.20 2.27
N ASN A 59 11.94 4.87 2.45
CA ASN A 59 12.37 3.95 3.50
C ASN A 59 12.60 4.76 4.77
N SER A 60 11.77 4.52 5.77
CA SER A 60 11.80 5.30 7.01
C SER A 60 13.07 4.98 7.81
N GLY A 61 14.07 5.88 7.74
CA GLY A 61 14.97 6.13 8.85
C GLY A 61 16.46 6.09 8.55
N ASN A 62 17.05 7.23 8.15
CA ASN A 62 18.16 7.78 8.93
C ASN A 62 18.38 9.29 8.69
N SER A 63 18.26 10.05 9.80
CA SER A 63 18.63 11.46 10.08
C SER A 63 17.77 12.58 9.52
#